data_AF-A0A9P7HWJ7-F1
#
_entry.id   AF-A0A9P7HWJ7-F1
#
_cell.length_a   1.000
_cell.length_b   1.000
_cell.length_c   1.000
_cell.angle_alpha   90.00
_cell.angle_beta   90.00
_cell.angle_gamma   90.00
#
_symmetry.space_group_name_H-M   'P 1'
#
loop_
_entity.id
_entity.type
_entity.pdbx_description
1 polymer ?
#
loop_
_entity_poly.entity_id
_entity_poly.type
_entity_poly.pdbx_seq_one_letter_code
_entity_poly.pdbx_strand_id
1 'polypeptide(L)'
;MYEARHCLPETFPQVHAQLRLLREAYAKDKENLPVFAAQDAFILVVSNFSKMGFFDSIDFSSAVIAPAAVGHGKSPGKIAWHQWTSLEHNTHIRNMFQVGGKDGQGHTWMMAILPPETWAVVEEHLADLSVVRPKAPSKL
;
A
#
# COMPACT_ATOMS: atom_id res chain seq x y z
N MET A 1 21.15 24.90 12.56
CA MET A 1 20.02 25.83 12.39
C MET A 1 19.20 25.35 11.21
N TYR A 2 18.18 24.52 11.45
CA TYR A 2 17.21 24.11 10.45
C TYR A 2 15.97 24.94 10.73
N GLU A 3 15.77 26.01 9.97
CA GLU A 3 14.57 26.82 10.06
C GLU A 3 13.40 26.06 9.45
N ALA A 4 12.44 25.72 10.30
CA ALA A 4 11.08 25.37 9.92
C ALA A 4 10.41 26.62 9.31
N ARG A 5 10.73 26.93 8.05
CA ARG A 5 9.99 27.92 7.26
C ARG A 5 8.89 27.18 6.51
N HIS A 6 7.65 27.64 6.74
CA HIS A 6 6.44 27.42 5.92
C HIS A 6 5.43 26.38 6.43
N CYS A 7 4.97 26.57 7.67
CA CYS A 7 3.52 26.52 7.90
C CYS A 7 3.09 27.98 8.15
N LEU A 8 2.67 28.68 7.10
CA LEU A 8 2.02 29.99 7.27
C LEU A 8 0.78 29.77 8.15
N PRO A 9 0.50 30.61 9.16
CA PRO A 9 -0.77 30.53 9.85
C PRO A 9 -1.87 30.75 8.81
N GLU A 10 -2.71 29.75 8.57
CA GLU A 10 -3.82 29.87 7.63
C GLU A 10 -4.68 31.07 8.04
N THR A 11 -4.71 32.08 7.18
CA THR A 11 -5.50 33.28 7.44
C THR A 11 -6.97 32.92 7.32
N PHE A 12 -7.85 33.56 8.11
CA PHE A 12 -9.29 33.31 8.10
C PHE A 12 -9.92 33.23 6.68
N PRO A 13 -9.55 34.09 5.70
CA PRO A 13 -10.03 33.96 4.33
C PRO A 13 -9.60 32.66 3.62
N GLN A 14 -8.40 32.16 3.88
CA GLN A 14 -7.90 30.92 3.27
C GLN A 14 -8.66 29.70 3.80
N VAL A 15 -8.90 29.64 5.11
CA VAL A 15 -9.73 28.59 5.73
C VAL A 15 -11.15 28.60 5.16
N HIS A 16 -11.77 29.78 5.02
CA HIS A 16 -13.10 29.90 4.43
C HIS A 16 -13.15 29.49 2.95
N ALA A 17 -12.12 29.83 2.17
CA ALA A 17 -12.02 29.41 0.78
C ALA A 17 -11.88 27.89 0.67
N GLN A 18 -11.03 27.28 1.49
CA GLN A 18 -10.85 25.83 1.54
C GLN A 18 -12.14 25.10 1.94
N LEU A 19 -12.84 25.57 2.98
CA LEU A 19 -14.12 25.00 3.40
C LEU A 19 -15.18 25.11 2.31
N ARG A 20 -15.21 26.21 1.55
CA ARG A 20 -16.10 26.36 0.40
C ARG A 20 -15.79 25.32 -0.68
N LEU A 21 -14.51 25.18 -1.06
CA LEU A 21 -14.06 24.21 -2.05
C LEU A 21 -14.36 22.77 -1.62
N LEU A 22 -14.12 22.43 -0.35
CA LEU A 22 -14.46 21.13 0.22
C LEU A 22 -15.96 20.86 0.15
N ARG A 23 -16.80 21.84 0.49
CA ARG A 23 -18.26 21.69 0.44
C ARG A 23 -18.76 21.47 -0.99
N GLU A 24 -18.25 22.26 -1.94
CA GLU A 24 -18.62 22.15 -3.35
C GLU A 24 -18.17 20.80 -3.95
N ALA A 25 -16.95 20.37 -3.63
CA ALA A 25 -16.46 19.06 -4.03
C ALA A 25 -17.29 17.92 -3.44
N TYR A 26 -17.58 17.96 -2.13
CA TYR A 26 -18.38 16.94 -1.45
C TYR A 26 -19.81 16.84 -2.02
N ALA A 27 -20.41 17.97 -2.42
CA ALA A 27 -21.71 17.98 -3.06
C ALA A 27 -21.69 17.35 -4.47
N LYS A 28 -20.55 17.44 -5.17
CA LYS A 28 -20.35 16.87 -6.50
C LYS A 28 -20.02 15.37 -6.43
N ASP A 29 -19.07 15.01 -5.58
CA ASP A 29 -18.55 13.65 -5.42
C ASP A 29 -18.03 13.47 -3.98
N LYS A 30 -18.70 12.61 -3.22
CA LYS A 30 -18.36 12.36 -1.81
C LYS A 30 -17.10 11.51 -1.66
N GLU A 31 -16.70 10.78 -2.71
CA GLU A 31 -15.57 9.86 -2.67
C GLU A 31 -14.28 10.50 -3.18
N ASN A 32 -14.37 11.66 -3.83
CA ASN A 32 -13.25 12.35 -4.46
C ASN A 32 -13.05 13.78 -3.91
N LEU A 33 -12.67 13.86 -2.64
CA LEU A 33 -12.39 15.13 -1.98
C LEU A 33 -11.04 15.72 -2.45
N PRO A 34 -10.95 17.05 -2.59
CA PRO A 34 -9.71 17.71 -2.94
C PRO A 34 -8.70 17.58 -1.81
N VAL A 35 -7.48 17.20 -2.17
CA VAL A 35 -6.33 17.15 -1.27
C VAL A 35 -5.54 18.46 -1.43
N PHE A 36 -5.38 19.20 -0.33
CA PHE A 36 -4.57 20.40 -0.29
C PHE A 36 -3.20 20.03 0.28
N ALA A 37 -2.16 20.13 -0.54
CA ALA A 37 -0.79 19.82 -0.17
C ALA A 37 0.17 20.78 -0.87
N ALA A 38 1.45 20.73 -0.50
CA ALA A 38 2.48 21.44 -1.23
C ALA A 38 2.52 21.00 -2.71
N GLN A 39 3.00 21.88 -3.59
CA GLN A 39 3.00 21.62 -5.04
C GLN A 39 3.86 20.39 -5.43
N ASP A 40 4.87 20.08 -4.64
CA ASP A 40 5.79 18.94 -4.78
C ASP A 40 5.39 17.73 -3.92
N ALA A 41 4.25 17.80 -3.22
CA ALA A 41 3.74 16.67 -2.46
C ALA A 41 3.14 15.60 -3.39
N PHE A 42 3.32 14.34 -3.02
CA PHE A 42 2.63 13.22 -3.64
C PHE A 42 1.92 12.39 -2.58
N ILE A 43 0.81 11.78 -2.97
CA ILE A 43 0.05 10.88 -2.09
C ILE A 43 0.66 9.49 -2.20
N LEU A 44 0.93 8.88 -1.06
CA LEU A 44 1.35 7.48 -0.93
C LEU A 44 0.24 6.75 -0.16
N VAL A 45 -0.42 5.80 -0.81
CA VAL A 45 -1.50 5.03 -0.18
C VAL A 45 -0.95 3.67 0.22
N VAL A 46 -1.04 3.30 1.50
CA VAL A 46 -0.61 1.98 1.98
C VAL A 46 -1.76 1.30 2.69
N SER A 47 -2.28 0.23 2.08
CA SER A 47 -3.36 -0.57 2.63
C SER A 47 -2.83 -1.86 3.26
N ASN A 48 -3.11 -2.07 4.54
CA ASN A 48 -2.68 -3.29 5.23
C ASN A 48 -3.79 -4.34 5.24
N PHE A 49 -3.75 -5.25 4.26
CA PHE A 49 -4.69 -6.38 4.14
C PHE A 49 -4.25 -7.61 4.95
N SER A 50 -3.04 -7.62 5.52
CA SER A 50 -2.61 -8.71 6.38
C SER A 50 -3.52 -8.92 7.59
N LYS A 51 -4.21 -7.85 8.04
CA LYS A 51 -5.18 -7.90 9.13
C LYS A 51 -6.49 -8.60 8.78
N MET A 52 -6.78 -8.79 7.49
CA MET A 52 -7.99 -9.48 7.03
C MET A 52 -7.85 -11.01 7.15
N GLY A 53 -6.62 -11.52 7.34
CA GLY A 53 -6.38 -12.95 7.57
C GLY A 53 -6.78 -13.86 6.41
N PHE A 54 -6.72 -13.37 5.15
CA PHE A 54 -7.17 -14.12 3.97
C PHE A 54 -6.51 -15.51 3.85
N PHE A 55 -5.19 -15.58 4.06
CA PHE A 55 -4.43 -16.83 3.96
C PHE A 55 -4.81 -17.88 5.03
N ASP A 56 -5.31 -17.44 6.18
CA ASP A 56 -5.74 -18.35 7.25
C ASP A 56 -7.25 -18.67 7.14
N SER A 57 -8.06 -17.70 6.71
CA SER A 57 -9.53 -17.79 6.73
C SER A 57 -10.13 -18.46 5.49
N ILE A 58 -9.53 -18.27 4.32
CA ILE A 58 -10.05 -18.85 3.07
C ILE A 58 -9.61 -20.31 2.96
N ASP A 59 -10.57 -21.21 2.81
CA ASP A 59 -10.32 -22.65 2.76
C ASP A 59 -11.20 -23.35 1.72
N PHE A 60 -10.56 -23.93 0.71
CA PHE A 60 -11.18 -24.70 -0.35
C PHE A 60 -10.95 -26.20 -0.20
N SER A 61 -10.58 -26.69 1.00
CA SER A 61 -10.25 -28.09 1.24
C SER A 61 -11.36 -29.07 0.84
N SER A 62 -12.64 -28.66 0.89
CA SER A 62 -13.76 -29.49 0.44
C SER A 62 -13.79 -29.77 -1.07
N ALA A 63 -13.11 -28.94 -1.88
CA ALA A 63 -13.00 -29.09 -3.32
C ALA A 63 -11.70 -29.80 -3.75
N VAL A 64 -10.83 -30.14 -2.79
CA VAL A 64 -9.56 -30.80 -3.06
C VAL A 64 -9.80 -32.29 -3.31
N ILE A 65 -9.64 -32.71 -4.56
CA ILE A 65 -9.71 -34.12 -4.98
C ILE A 65 -8.32 -34.75 -5.22
N ALA A 66 -7.26 -33.94 -5.20
CA ALA A 66 -5.89 -34.35 -5.45
C ALA A 66 -4.96 -33.84 -4.33
N PRO A 67 -3.90 -34.59 -3.98
CA PRO A 67 -2.92 -34.13 -3.00
C PRO A 67 -2.19 -32.87 -3.47
N ALA A 68 -1.72 -32.04 -2.52
CA ALA A 68 -0.99 -30.82 -2.82
C ALA A 68 0.31 -31.10 -3.60
N ALA A 69 0.60 -30.23 -4.56
CA ALA A 69 1.93 -30.17 -5.17
C ALA A 69 2.99 -29.76 -4.12
N VAL A 70 4.23 -30.19 -4.35
CA VAL A 70 5.38 -29.80 -3.50
C VAL A 70 5.50 -28.28 -3.50
N GLY A 71 5.53 -27.68 -2.31
CA GLY A 71 5.66 -26.22 -2.13
C GLY A 71 4.36 -25.46 -1.88
N HIS A 72 3.18 -26.09 -1.92
CA HIS A 72 1.88 -25.42 -1.76
C HIS A 72 1.61 -24.80 -0.36
N GLY A 73 2.47 -25.04 0.63
CA GLY A 73 2.30 -24.48 1.98
C GLY A 73 1.52 -25.38 2.93
N LYS A 74 0.73 -24.77 3.82
CA LYS A 74 0.09 -25.44 4.99
C LYS A 74 -0.91 -26.54 4.62
N SER A 75 -1.70 -26.38 3.54
CA SER A 75 -2.61 -27.41 3.06
C SER A 75 -2.98 -27.20 1.57
N PRO A 76 -3.48 -28.23 0.86
CA PRO A 76 -3.90 -28.11 -0.54
C PRO A 76 -5.11 -27.18 -0.74
N GLY A 77 -5.93 -26.98 0.29
CA GLY A 77 -7.14 -26.15 0.21
C GLY A 77 -6.91 -24.68 0.56
N LYS A 78 -5.76 -24.33 1.15
CA LYS A 78 -5.44 -22.93 1.46
C LYS A 78 -4.98 -22.20 0.21
N ILE A 79 -5.31 -20.91 0.14
CA ILE A 79 -4.85 -20.06 -0.96
C ILE A 79 -3.32 -19.94 -0.95
N ALA A 80 -2.69 -20.10 -2.11
CA ALA A 80 -1.26 -19.87 -2.27
C ALA A 80 -0.94 -18.37 -2.44
N TRP A 81 -1.86 -17.63 -3.06
CA TRP A 81 -1.71 -16.20 -3.38
C TRP A 81 -3.08 -15.57 -3.65
N HIS A 82 -3.18 -14.26 -3.45
CA HIS A 82 -4.32 -13.45 -3.86
C HIS A 82 -3.83 -12.10 -4.37
N GLN A 83 -4.62 -11.49 -5.26
CA GLN A 83 -4.36 -10.17 -5.80
C GLN A 83 -5.62 -9.32 -5.71
N TRP A 84 -5.43 -8.03 -5.45
CA TRP A 84 -6.43 -7.01 -5.72
C TRP A 84 -6.08 -6.29 -7.02
N THR A 85 -7.09 -5.81 -7.73
CA THR A 85 -6.90 -4.97 -8.91
C THR A 85 -7.90 -3.83 -8.88
N SER A 86 -7.55 -2.70 -9.48
CA SER A 86 -8.53 -1.63 -9.70
C SER A 86 -9.24 -1.88 -11.02
N LEU A 87 -10.57 -1.75 -11.03
CA LEU A 87 -11.36 -1.80 -12.26
C LEU A 87 -11.39 -0.43 -12.97
N GLU A 88 -11.16 0.64 -12.21
CA GLU A 88 -11.16 2.01 -12.72
C GLU A 88 -9.77 2.64 -12.59
N HIS A 89 -9.40 3.43 -13.61
CA HIS A 89 -8.18 4.23 -13.56
C HIS A 89 -8.54 5.62 -13.03
N ASN A 90 -8.14 5.91 -11.80
CA ASN A 90 -8.22 7.26 -11.24
C ASN A 90 -6.82 7.77 -10.88
N THR A 91 -6.70 9.04 -10.51
CA THR A 91 -5.40 9.62 -10.13
C THR A 91 -4.90 9.12 -8.78
N HIS A 92 -5.79 8.59 -7.94
CA HIS A 92 -5.51 8.16 -6.56
C HIS A 92 -4.90 6.75 -6.48
N ILE A 93 -5.01 5.94 -7.53
CA ILE A 93 -4.37 4.61 -7.56
C ILE A 93 -2.86 4.68 -7.85
N ARG A 94 -2.33 5.86 -8.23
CA ARG A 94 -0.88 6.06 -8.41
C ARG A 94 -0.22 6.03 -7.03
N ASN A 95 0.92 5.35 -6.91
CA ASN A 95 1.68 5.23 -5.66
C ASN A 95 0.91 4.50 -4.54
N MET A 96 0.23 3.41 -4.91
CA MET A 96 -0.49 2.59 -3.95
C MET A 96 0.28 1.31 -3.64
N PHE A 97 0.38 0.97 -2.37
CA PHE A 97 0.90 -0.28 -1.84
C PHE A 97 -0.20 -1.03 -1.10
N GLN A 98 -0.15 -2.34 -1.17
CA GLN A 98 -1.01 -3.23 -0.40
C GLN A 98 -0.19 -4.38 0.17
N VAL A 99 -0.30 -4.58 1.47
CA VAL A 99 0.37 -5.68 2.18
C VAL A 99 -0.63 -6.81 2.33
N GLY A 100 -0.50 -7.85 1.51
CA GLY A 100 -1.45 -8.95 1.38
C GLY A 100 -1.43 -9.96 2.52
N GLY A 101 -0.36 -9.97 3.33
CA GLY A 101 -0.17 -10.89 4.45
C GLY A 101 0.86 -11.98 4.18
N LYS A 102 0.89 -12.98 5.06
CA LYS A 102 1.86 -14.08 4.99
C LYS A 102 1.23 -15.31 4.36
N ASP A 103 1.92 -15.89 3.40
CA ASP A 103 1.50 -17.16 2.79
C ASP A 103 1.74 -18.36 3.71
N GLY A 104 1.43 -19.56 3.19
CA GLY A 104 1.62 -20.81 3.91
C GLY A 104 3.08 -21.14 4.27
N GLN A 105 4.06 -20.47 3.68
CA GLN A 105 5.50 -20.61 3.97
C GLN A 105 6.04 -19.46 4.83
N GLY A 106 5.20 -18.49 5.17
CA GLY A 106 5.58 -17.32 5.96
C GLY A 106 6.16 -16.16 5.15
N HIS A 107 6.20 -16.24 3.82
CA HIS A 107 6.62 -15.12 2.98
C HIS A 107 5.55 -14.04 3.00
N THR A 108 5.98 -12.78 3.08
CA THR A 108 5.05 -11.64 3.08
C THR A 108 4.85 -11.15 1.66
N TRP A 109 3.58 -11.14 1.23
CA TRP A 109 3.21 -10.62 -0.07
C TRP A 109 2.90 -9.13 0.01
N MET A 110 3.49 -8.38 -0.91
CA MET A 110 3.20 -6.96 -1.12
C MET A 110 2.95 -6.73 -2.60
N MET A 111 1.93 -5.93 -2.90
CA MET A 111 1.59 -5.48 -4.24
C MET A 111 1.70 -3.97 -4.30
N ALA A 112 2.05 -3.42 -5.46
CA ALA A 112 2.11 -1.98 -5.64
C ALA A 112 1.68 -1.57 -7.06
N ILE A 113 1.04 -0.41 -7.16
CA ILE A 113 0.79 0.30 -8.42
C ILE A 113 1.66 1.56 -8.39
N LEU A 114 2.76 1.52 -9.14
CA LEU A 114 3.77 2.57 -9.20
C LEU A 114 4.02 2.99 -10.66
N PRO A 115 4.44 4.25 -10.90
CA PRO A 115 5.01 4.64 -12.18
C PRO A 115 6.21 3.76 -12.55
N PRO A 116 6.45 3.46 -13.83
CA PRO A 116 7.58 2.64 -14.28
C PRO A 116 8.94 3.14 -13.77
N GLU A 117 9.14 4.46 -13.73
CA GLU A 117 10.38 5.08 -13.26
C GLU A 117 10.58 4.86 -11.75
N THR A 118 9.48 4.80 -10.98
CA THR A 118 9.53 4.49 -9.55
C THR A 118 9.84 3.01 -9.32
N TRP A 119 9.32 2.12 -10.16
CA TRP A 119 9.65 0.69 -10.10
C TRP A 119 11.15 0.44 -10.25
N ALA A 120 11.84 1.13 -11.17
CA ALA A 120 13.28 0.98 -11.34
C ALA A 120 14.06 1.28 -10.03
N VAL A 121 13.68 2.34 -9.32
CA VAL A 121 14.29 2.70 -8.02
C VAL A 121 13.96 1.67 -6.93
N VAL A 122 12.72 1.18 -6.90
CA VAL A 122 12.30 0.16 -5.93
C VAL A 122 13.05 -1.15 -6.16
N GLU A 123 13.19 -1.59 -7.41
CA GLU A 123 13.90 -2.82 -7.77
C GLU A 123 15.39 -2.73 -7.40
N GLU A 124 16.03 -1.59 -7.68
CA GLU A 124 17.41 -1.33 -7.25
C GLU A 124 17.54 -1.44 -5.72
N HIS A 125 16.62 -0.80 -4.98
CA HIS A 125 16.66 -0.85 -3.51
C HIS A 125 16.38 -2.25 -2.95
N LEU A 126 15.47 -3.00 -3.55
CA LEU A 126 15.18 -4.38 -3.14
C LEU A 126 16.37 -5.31 -3.42
N ALA A 127 17.07 -5.11 -4.54
CA ALA A 127 18.29 -5.84 -4.84
C ALA A 127 19.37 -5.57 -3.77
N ASP A 128 19.56 -4.30 -3.37
CA ASP A 128 20.50 -3.94 -2.31
C ASP A 128 20.17 -4.55 -0.94
N LEU A 129 18.88 -4.68 -0.61
CA LEU A 129 18.42 -5.31 0.63
C LEU A 129 18.60 -6.84 0.62
N SER A 130 18.61 -7.45 -0.56
CA SER A 130 18.82 -8.89 -0.71
C SER A 130 20.28 -9.31 -0.43
N VAL A 131 21.22 -8.35 -0.45
CA VAL A 131 22.60 -8.56 -0.02
C VAL A 131 22.60 -8.67 1.51
N VAL A 132 22.84 -9.87 2.04
CA VAL A 132 22.92 -10.14 3.49
C VAL A 132 23.96 -9.21 4.12
N ARG A 133 23.51 -8.12 4.74
CA ARG A 133 24.36 -7.30 5.58
C ARG A 133 24.50 -8.00 6.94
N PRO A 134 25.72 -8.29 7.42
CA PRO A 134 25.89 -8.79 8.78
C PRO A 134 25.23 -7.81 9.75
N LYS A 135 24.35 -8.35 10.60
CA LYS A 135 23.63 -7.59 11.62
C LYS A 135 24.67 -6.91 12.51
N ALA A 136 24.73 -5.57 12.48
CA ALA A 136 25.63 -4.83 13.37
C ALA A 136 25.30 -5.22 14.83
N PRO A 137 26.31 -5.46 15.68
CA PRO A 137 26.07 -5.84 17.05
C PRO A 137 25.24 -4.76 17.74
N SER A 138 24.11 -5.19 18.30
CA SER A 138 23.25 -4.36 19.14
C SER A 138 24.09 -3.79 20.28
N LYS A 139 24.27 -2.47 20.30
CA LYS A 139 24.83 -1.81 21.49
C LYS A 139 23.75 -1.87 22.57
N LEU A 140 24.01 -2.68 23.59
CA LEU A 140 23.36 -2.59 24.91
C LEU A 140 23.75 -1.27 25.57
#